data_AF-A0A1V6AEQ8-F1
#
_entry.id   AF-A0A1V6AEQ8-F1
#
_cell.length_a   1.000
_cell.length_b   1.000
_cell.length_c   1.000
_cell.angle_alpha   90.00
_cell.angle_beta   90.00
_cell.angle_gamma   90.00
#
_symmetry.space_group_name_H-M   'P 1'
#
loop_
_entity.id
_entity.type
_entity.pdbx_description
1 polymer ?
#
loop_
_entity_poly.entity_id
_entity_poly.type
_entity_poly.pdbx_seq_one_letter_code
_entity_poly.pdbx_strand_id
1 'polypeptide(L)'
;MVIAQTVRIRMTFFIFLNLLMAIACIWSLSRMAPAVQNIIHKNDRSIGICEKMFVLLIKVSNFKDENNNTSNDFEKLLEMASENITEENEGELIEQIRVYYKYALNGDIEALEKTVEKISSLSEINRKAINTADKVSKKFAVAGSWFVVFWAAGMFFLGMYYKRVFLKDIIYPYEEINAVLNANLTGDKFRRCSGHEAIDEINGIYSKINMILDKKSAGLESESDR
;
A
#
# COMPACT_ATOMS: atom_id res chain seq x y z
N MET A 1 -17.96 -34.20 12.31
CA MET A 1 -17.43 -33.75 10.99
C MET A 1 -17.47 -32.23 10.86
N VAL A 2 -18.42 -31.56 11.52
CA VAL A 2 -18.60 -30.10 11.51
C VAL A 2 -17.40 -29.35 12.13
N ILE A 3 -16.89 -29.73 13.32
CA ILE A 3 -15.71 -29.06 13.95
C ILE A 3 -14.51 -28.97 13.00
N ALA A 4 -14.11 -30.07 12.37
CA ALA A 4 -12.97 -30.10 11.45
C ALA A 4 -13.20 -29.21 10.21
N GLN A 5 -14.44 -29.15 9.71
CA GLN A 5 -14.82 -28.26 8.61
C GLN A 5 -14.81 -26.80 9.05
N THR A 6 -15.36 -26.47 10.22
CA THR A 6 -15.37 -25.11 10.78
C THR A 6 -13.95 -24.59 11.00
N VAL A 7 -13.04 -25.43 11.52
CA VAL A 7 -11.63 -25.07 11.71
C VAL A 7 -10.92 -24.85 10.39
N ARG A 8 -11.11 -25.75 9.41
CA ARG A 8 -10.56 -25.57 8.06
C ARG A 8 -11.06 -24.28 7.41
N ILE A 9 -12.37 -24.01 7.48
CA ILE A 9 -12.97 -22.78 6.93
C ILE A 9 -12.36 -21.54 7.60
N ARG A 10 -12.21 -21.54 8.93
CA ARG A 10 -11.62 -20.44 9.69
C ARG A 10 -10.13 -20.22 9.33
N MET A 11 -9.33 -21.28 9.21
CA MET A 11 -7.93 -21.18 8.79
C MET A 11 -7.80 -20.71 7.34
N THR A 12 -8.57 -21.29 6.42
CA THR A 12 -8.56 -20.89 5.00
C THR A 12 -8.98 -19.44 4.85
N PHE A 13 -9.97 -18.98 5.61
CA PHE A 13 -10.38 -17.58 5.64
C PHE A 13 -9.24 -16.66 6.13
N PHE A 14 -8.54 -17.04 7.19
CA PHE A 14 -7.40 -16.27 7.70
C PHE A 14 -6.24 -16.18 6.69
N ILE A 15 -5.91 -17.30 6.03
CA ILE A 15 -4.90 -17.34 4.97
C ILE A 15 -5.33 -16.47 3.78
N PHE A 16 -6.59 -16.59 3.36
CA PHE A 16 -7.14 -15.78 2.27
C PHE A 16 -7.08 -14.28 2.58
N LEU A 17 -7.44 -13.88 3.79
CA LEU A 17 -7.38 -12.49 4.23
C LEU A 17 -5.93 -11.96 4.23
N ASN A 18 -4.94 -12.79 4.58
CA ASN A 18 -3.52 -12.43 4.50
C ASN A 18 -3.03 -12.32 3.05
N LEU A 19 -3.49 -13.19 2.16
CA LEU A 19 -3.18 -13.06 0.73
C LEU A 19 -3.78 -11.78 0.14
N LEU A 20 -5.02 -11.46 0.52
CA LEU A 20 -5.69 -10.22 0.12
C LEU A 20 -4.90 -9.00 0.60
N MET A 21 -4.33 -9.04 1.80
CA MET A 21 -3.44 -8.00 2.30
C MET A 21 -2.20 -7.81 1.42
N ALA A 22 -1.52 -8.91 1.05
CA ALA A 22 -0.35 -8.83 0.19
C ALA A 22 -0.68 -8.19 -1.16
N ILE A 23 -1.82 -8.59 -1.76
CA ILE A 23 -2.31 -8.00 -3.00
C ILE A 23 -2.64 -6.51 -2.80
N ALA A 24 -3.34 -6.15 -1.73
CA ALA A 24 -3.70 -4.78 -1.42
C ALA A 24 -2.47 -3.88 -1.20
N CYS A 25 -1.44 -4.38 -0.52
CA CYS A 25 -0.16 -3.68 -0.37
C CYS A 25 0.52 -3.45 -1.71
N ILE A 26 0.67 -4.49 -2.54
CA ILE A 26 1.29 -4.37 -3.87
C ILE A 26 0.51 -3.38 -4.74
N TRP A 27 -0.82 -3.48 -4.73
CA TRP A 27 -1.71 -2.61 -5.49
C TRP A 27 -1.67 -1.15 -5.01
N SER A 28 -1.61 -0.93 -3.70
CA SER A 28 -1.47 0.41 -3.12
C SER A 28 -0.13 1.04 -3.51
N LEU A 29 0.95 0.27 -3.51
CA LEU A 29 2.28 0.74 -3.93
C LEU A 29 2.31 1.05 -5.43
N SER A 30 1.66 0.23 -6.27
CA SER A 30 1.67 0.44 -7.73
C SER A 30 0.82 1.65 -8.17
N ARG A 31 -0.25 1.98 -7.44
CA ARG A 31 -1.18 3.06 -7.81
C ARG A 31 -0.71 4.47 -7.42
N MET A 32 0.25 4.59 -6.50
CA MET A 32 0.79 5.89 -6.07
C MET A 32 1.64 6.61 -7.13
N ALA A 33 2.16 5.90 -8.13
CA ALA A 33 3.25 6.39 -8.96
C ALA A 33 2.83 7.11 -10.27
N PRO A 34 1.96 6.55 -11.13
CA PRO A 34 2.07 6.88 -12.56
C PRO A 34 1.49 8.24 -12.97
N ALA A 35 0.37 8.67 -12.37
CA ALA A 35 -0.29 9.92 -12.80
C ALA A 35 0.50 11.16 -12.35
N VAL A 36 0.97 11.18 -11.10
CA VAL A 36 1.75 12.30 -10.57
C VAL A 36 3.17 12.31 -11.12
N GLN A 37 3.81 11.15 -11.28
CA GLN A 37 5.15 11.11 -11.87
C GLN A 37 5.16 11.63 -13.30
N ASN A 38 4.13 11.36 -14.10
CA ASN A 38 4.03 11.93 -15.44
C ASN A 38 3.88 13.46 -15.41
N ILE A 39 3.10 14.02 -14.48
CA ILE A 39 2.98 15.47 -14.31
C ILE A 39 4.33 16.07 -13.91
N ILE A 40 4.99 15.49 -12.90
CA ILE A 40 6.30 15.96 -12.42
C ILE A 40 7.33 15.90 -13.55
N HIS A 41 7.40 14.78 -14.28
CA HIS A 41 8.38 14.58 -15.34
C HIS A 41 8.21 15.56 -16.50
N LYS A 42 6.98 15.81 -16.94
CA LYS A 42 6.73 16.78 -18.02
C LYS A 42 7.03 18.22 -17.58
N ASN A 43 6.60 18.61 -16.37
CA ASN A 43 6.89 19.94 -15.85
C ASN A 43 8.40 20.16 -15.61
N ASP A 44 9.12 19.14 -15.15
CA ASP A 44 10.58 19.17 -14.97
C ASP A 44 11.29 19.36 -16.33
N ARG A 45 10.81 18.69 -17.38
CA ARG A 45 11.29 18.91 -18.75
C ARG A 45 11.07 20.36 -19.20
N SER A 46 9.91 20.95 -18.94
CA SER A 46 9.62 22.35 -19.28
C SER A 46 10.54 23.33 -18.54
N ILE A 47 10.85 23.08 -17.26
CA ILE A 47 11.83 23.86 -16.50
C ILE A 47 13.23 23.74 -17.12
N GLY A 48 13.67 22.52 -17.46
CA GLY A 48 14.95 22.31 -18.11
C GLY A 48 15.06 22.99 -19.49
N ILE A 49 13.94 23.16 -20.19
CA ILE A 49 13.88 23.97 -21.42
C ILE A 49 14.07 25.46 -21.11
N CYS A 50 13.37 25.99 -20.09
CA CYS A 50 13.52 27.37 -19.64
C CYS A 50 14.97 27.69 -19.23
N GLU A 51 15.63 26.79 -18.50
CA GLU A 51 17.04 26.92 -18.12
C GLU A 51 17.96 27.01 -19.35
N LYS A 52 17.74 26.17 -20.37
CA LYS A 52 18.49 26.23 -21.63
C LYS A 52 18.26 27.55 -22.38
N MET A 53 17.03 28.07 -22.38
CA MET A 53 16.71 29.38 -22.97
C MET A 53 17.48 30.50 -22.26
N PHE A 54 17.50 30.52 -20.93
CA PHE A 54 18.30 31.49 -20.16
C PHE A 54 19.80 31.39 -20.48
N VAL A 55 20.35 30.18 -20.57
CA VAL A 55 21.76 29.98 -20.94
C VAL A 55 22.06 30.57 -22.32
N LEU A 56 21.17 30.39 -23.31
CA LEU A 56 21.35 31.00 -24.63
C LEU A 56 21.31 32.52 -24.58
N LEU A 57 20.37 33.11 -23.85
CA LEU A 57 20.30 34.58 -23.68
C LEU A 57 21.56 35.14 -23.02
N ILE A 58 22.06 34.47 -21.97
CA ILE A 58 23.29 34.86 -21.27
C ILE A 58 24.50 34.77 -22.21
N LYS A 59 24.61 33.68 -23.00
CA LYS A 59 25.71 33.51 -23.96
C LYS A 59 25.78 34.67 -24.94
N VAL A 60 24.64 35.05 -25.53
CA VAL A 60 24.56 36.15 -26.51
C VAL A 60 24.81 37.52 -25.87
N SER A 61 24.38 37.72 -24.62
CA SER A 61 24.61 38.99 -23.91
C SER A 61 26.07 39.24 -23.54
N ASN A 62 26.81 38.19 -23.16
CA ASN A 62 28.18 38.30 -22.65
C ASN A 62 29.25 38.11 -23.72
N PHE A 63 28.97 37.25 -24.70
CA PHE A 63 29.83 37.02 -25.84
C PHE A 63 29.02 37.47 -27.04
N LYS A 64 29.47 38.51 -27.75
CA LYS A 64 28.97 38.84 -29.10
C LYS A 64 29.34 37.69 -30.04
N ASP A 65 28.71 36.54 -29.82
CA ASP A 65 28.90 35.33 -30.56
C ASP A 65 28.16 35.55 -31.88
N GLU A 66 28.90 35.89 -32.93
CA GLU A 66 28.41 36.08 -34.31
C GLU A 66 27.88 34.77 -34.93
N ASN A 67 27.69 33.72 -34.12
CA ASN A 67 27.20 32.44 -34.57
C ASN A 67 25.69 32.48 -34.87
N ASN A 68 25.38 32.41 -36.17
CA ASN A 68 24.03 32.26 -36.75
C ASN A 68 23.20 31.08 -36.18
N ASN A 69 23.80 30.17 -35.40
CA ASN A 69 23.10 29.02 -34.85
C ASN A 69 22.28 29.33 -33.58
N THR A 70 22.57 30.40 -32.83
CA THR A 70 21.90 30.65 -31.55
C THR A 70 20.40 30.93 -31.68
N SER A 71 20.00 31.63 -32.75
CA SER A 71 18.58 31.85 -33.04
C SER A 71 17.85 30.55 -33.41
N ASN A 72 18.52 29.65 -34.14
CA ASN A 72 17.94 28.37 -34.53
C ASN A 72 17.83 27.41 -33.32
N ASP A 73 18.82 27.44 -32.44
CA ASP A 73 18.80 26.65 -31.20
C ASP A 73 17.71 27.16 -30.24
N PHE A 74 17.49 28.47 -30.16
CA PHE A 74 16.39 29.03 -29.37
C PHE A 74 15.01 28.65 -29.93
N GLU A 75 14.85 28.69 -31.25
CA GLU A 75 13.61 28.29 -31.93
C GLU A 75 13.28 26.80 -31.67
N LYS A 76 14.27 25.92 -31.71
CA LYS A 76 14.09 24.50 -31.35
C LYS A 76 13.66 24.33 -29.90
N LEU A 77 14.21 25.11 -28.97
CA LEU A 77 13.78 25.06 -27.56
C LEU A 77 12.33 25.54 -27.41
N LEU A 78 11.91 26.56 -28.16
CA LEU A 78 10.51 27.01 -28.18
C LEU A 78 9.58 25.94 -28.75
N GLU A 79 9.97 25.28 -29.84
CA GLU A 79 9.21 24.17 -30.42
C GLU A 79 9.06 23.02 -29.41
N MET A 80 10.15 22.63 -28.74
CA MET A 80 10.12 21.63 -27.67
C MET A 80 9.23 22.04 -26.48
N ALA A 81 9.16 23.33 -26.15
CA ALA A 81 8.26 23.84 -25.11
C ALA A 81 6.80 23.78 -25.56
N SER A 82 6.51 24.20 -26.81
CA SER A 82 5.17 24.15 -27.40
C SER A 82 4.62 22.72 -27.50
N GLU A 83 5.47 21.73 -27.77
CA GLU A 83 5.10 20.32 -27.79
C GLU A 83 4.81 19.73 -26.39
N ASN A 84 5.27 20.40 -25.33
CA ASN A 84 5.20 19.93 -23.95
C ASN A 84 4.34 20.82 -23.05
N ILE A 85 3.26 21.39 -23.60
CA ILE A 85 2.28 22.16 -22.82
C ILE A 85 1.56 21.23 -21.83
N THR A 86 1.71 21.52 -20.55
CA THR A 86 1.15 20.78 -19.42
C THR A 86 0.14 21.58 -18.61
N GLU A 87 0.36 22.88 -18.46
CA GLU A 87 -0.42 23.73 -17.57
C GLU A 87 -1.17 24.83 -18.35
N GLU A 88 -2.23 25.34 -17.73
CA GLU A 88 -3.01 26.45 -18.29
C GLU A 88 -2.14 27.71 -18.40
N ASN A 89 -2.29 28.45 -19.50
CA ASN A 89 -1.52 29.66 -19.84
C ASN A 89 -0.06 29.45 -20.30
N GLU A 90 0.49 28.23 -20.31
CA GLU A 90 1.84 28.00 -20.84
C GLU A 90 1.96 28.35 -22.33
N GLY A 91 0.96 27.98 -23.12
CA GLY A 91 0.92 28.30 -24.55
C GLY A 91 0.96 29.80 -24.82
N GLU A 92 0.25 30.60 -24.03
CA GLU A 92 0.25 32.06 -24.15
C GLU A 92 1.63 32.64 -23.82
N LEU A 93 2.28 32.15 -22.76
CA LEU A 93 3.63 32.58 -22.39
C LEU A 93 4.66 32.21 -23.46
N ILE A 94 4.56 31.01 -24.05
CA ILE A 94 5.45 30.56 -25.12
C ILE A 94 5.30 31.46 -26.35
N GLU A 95 4.08 31.83 -26.72
CA GLU A 95 3.85 32.76 -27.83
C GLU A 95 4.38 34.17 -27.53
N GLN A 96 4.23 34.66 -26.29
CA GLN A 96 4.85 35.92 -25.88
C GLN A 96 6.38 35.87 -25.97
N ILE A 97 7.01 34.75 -25.59
CA ILE A 97 8.46 34.56 -25.76
C ILE A 97 8.83 34.57 -27.25
N ARG A 98 8.04 33.88 -28.10
CA ARG A 98 8.24 33.80 -29.55
C ARG A 98 8.26 35.18 -30.22
N VAL A 99 7.48 36.14 -29.71
CA VAL A 99 7.44 37.52 -30.21
C VAL A 99 8.73 38.30 -29.90
N TYR A 100 9.26 38.19 -28.68
CA TYR A 100 10.34 39.06 -28.21
C TYR A 100 11.75 38.48 -28.35
N TYR A 101 11.91 37.15 -28.40
CA TYR A 101 13.23 36.53 -28.27
C TYR A 101 14.21 36.94 -29.39
N LYS A 102 13.73 37.15 -30.63
CA LYS A 102 14.60 37.56 -31.75
C LYS A 102 15.22 38.92 -31.52
N TYR A 103 14.46 39.87 -30.97
CA TYR A 103 14.95 41.19 -30.61
C TYR A 103 15.92 41.12 -29.42
N ALA A 104 15.59 40.27 -28.43
CA ALA A 104 16.48 40.01 -27.29
C ALA A 104 17.85 39.45 -27.73
N LEU A 105 17.87 38.51 -28.68
CA LEU A 105 19.11 37.95 -29.24
C LEU A 105 19.89 38.97 -30.08
N ASN A 106 19.24 39.99 -30.62
CA ASN A 106 19.90 41.07 -31.37
C ASN A 106 20.42 42.20 -30.46
N GLY A 107 20.28 42.07 -29.13
CA GLY A 107 20.81 43.01 -28.15
C GLY A 107 19.84 44.12 -27.72
N ASP A 108 18.55 44.01 -28.06
CA ASP A 108 17.52 44.90 -27.52
C ASP A 108 17.28 44.59 -26.04
N ILE A 109 17.60 45.54 -25.17
CA ILE A 109 17.51 45.41 -23.71
C ILE A 109 16.05 45.28 -23.25
N GLU A 110 15.12 46.01 -23.86
CA GLU A 110 13.70 45.95 -23.47
C GLU A 110 13.10 44.59 -23.87
N ALA A 111 13.44 44.10 -25.06
CA ALA A 111 13.02 42.78 -25.51
C ALA A 111 13.65 41.66 -24.67
N LEU A 112 14.90 41.82 -24.22
CA LEU A 112 15.57 40.90 -23.32
C LEU A 112 14.86 40.81 -21.98
N GLU A 113 14.54 41.95 -21.36
CA GLU A 113 13.81 41.99 -20.08
C GLU A 113 12.45 41.30 -20.19
N LYS A 114 11.67 41.62 -21.23
CA LYS A 114 10.38 40.95 -21.50
C LYS A 114 10.55 39.45 -21.70
N THR A 115 11.53 39.04 -22.49
CA THR A 115 11.80 37.62 -22.76
C THR A 115 12.15 36.87 -21.47
N VAL A 116 13.03 37.44 -20.64
CA VAL A 116 13.42 36.87 -19.34
C VAL A 116 12.24 36.78 -18.39
N GLU A 117 11.40 37.82 -18.31
CA GLU A 117 10.20 37.84 -17.49
C GLU A 117 9.23 36.71 -17.87
N LYS A 118 9.01 36.50 -19.17
CA LYS A 118 8.10 35.44 -19.65
C LYS A 118 8.65 34.03 -19.44
N ILE A 119 9.95 33.81 -19.66
CA ILE A 119 10.60 32.53 -19.33
C ILE A 119 10.54 32.26 -17.82
N SER A 120 10.76 33.29 -16.99
CA SER A 120 10.65 33.16 -15.54
C SER A 120 9.23 32.79 -15.11
N SER A 121 8.23 33.43 -15.71
CA SER A 121 6.81 33.13 -15.45
C SER A 121 6.46 31.69 -15.86
N LEU A 122 6.96 31.23 -17.01
CA LEU A 122 6.76 29.86 -17.49
C LEU A 122 7.38 28.84 -16.52
N SER A 123 8.60 29.09 -16.07
CA SER A 123 9.29 28.26 -15.06
C SER A 123 8.53 28.24 -13.73
N GLU A 124 7.99 29.38 -13.28
CA GLU A 124 7.26 29.48 -12.01
C GLU A 124 5.96 28.66 -12.03
N ILE A 125 5.21 28.68 -13.14
CA ILE A 125 3.98 27.87 -13.30
C ILE A 125 4.32 26.39 -13.18
N ASN A 126 5.33 25.92 -13.92
CA ASN A 126 5.77 24.53 -13.88
C ASN A 126 6.24 24.12 -12.48
N ARG A 127 6.97 25.00 -11.78
CA ARG A 127 7.44 24.73 -10.42
C ARG A 127 6.29 24.65 -9.42
N LYS A 128 5.25 25.49 -9.58
CA LYS A 128 4.01 25.42 -8.76
C LYS A 128 3.26 24.13 -9.02
N ALA A 129 3.17 23.67 -10.26
CA ALA A 129 2.54 22.42 -10.63
C ALA A 129 3.26 21.22 -9.98
N ILE A 130 4.60 21.15 -10.07
CA ILE A 130 5.41 20.11 -9.40
C ILE A 130 5.15 20.11 -7.89
N ASN A 131 5.21 21.28 -7.24
CA ASN A 131 5.01 21.38 -5.80
C ASN A 131 3.61 20.93 -5.36
N THR A 132 2.59 21.22 -6.19
CA THR A 132 1.21 20.80 -5.92
C THR A 132 1.07 19.30 -6.08
N ALA A 133 1.64 18.74 -7.16
CA ALA A 133 1.64 17.31 -7.42
C ALA A 133 2.39 16.52 -6.32
N ASP A 134 3.53 17.03 -5.85
CA ASP A 134 4.29 16.44 -4.73
C ASP A 134 3.47 16.43 -3.43
N LYS A 135 2.79 17.54 -3.08
CA LYS A 135 1.89 17.60 -1.92
C LYS A 135 0.77 16.57 -2.00
N VAL A 136 0.17 16.41 -3.17
CA VAL A 136 -0.89 15.41 -3.41
C VAL A 136 -0.33 14.00 -3.22
N SER A 137 0.84 13.71 -3.80
CA SER A 137 1.51 12.41 -3.65
C SER A 137 1.81 12.08 -2.19
N LYS A 138 2.32 13.04 -1.42
CA LYS A 138 2.60 12.87 0.01
C LYS A 138 1.33 12.56 0.81
N LYS A 139 0.20 13.20 0.51
CA LYS A 139 -1.09 12.90 1.17
C LYS A 139 -1.52 11.46 0.90
N PHE A 140 -1.41 10.98 -0.34
CA PHE A 140 -1.69 9.59 -0.68
C PHE A 140 -0.75 8.61 0.04
N ALA A 141 0.54 8.99 0.20
CA ALA A 141 1.52 8.18 0.92
C ALA A 141 1.13 7.95 2.38
N VAL A 142 0.76 9.04 3.06
CA VAL A 142 0.34 9.02 4.46
C VAL A 142 -0.94 8.20 4.62
N ALA A 143 -1.92 8.39 3.74
CA ALA A 143 -3.18 7.62 3.77
C ALA A 143 -2.94 6.12 3.56
N GLY A 144 -2.11 5.74 2.58
CA GLY A 144 -1.74 4.34 2.34
C GLY A 144 -0.99 3.71 3.53
N SER A 145 -0.14 4.49 4.19
CA SER A 145 0.58 4.01 5.39
C SER A 145 -0.37 3.70 6.54
N TRP A 146 -1.36 4.57 6.79
CA TRP A 146 -2.38 4.33 7.81
C TRP A 146 -3.22 3.08 7.51
N PHE A 147 -3.56 2.84 6.24
CA PHE A 147 -4.26 1.62 5.84
C PHE A 147 -3.50 0.36 6.26
N VAL A 148 -2.19 0.31 6.01
CA VAL A 148 -1.35 -0.83 6.40
C VAL A 148 -1.32 -1.03 7.92
N VAL A 149 -1.20 0.06 8.69
CA VAL A 149 -1.21 0.01 10.16
C VAL A 149 -2.52 -0.54 10.70
N PHE A 150 -3.66 -0.01 10.25
CA PHE A 150 -4.98 -0.48 10.70
C PHE A 150 -5.23 -1.93 10.29
N TRP A 151 -4.80 -2.32 9.09
CA TRP A 151 -4.92 -3.69 8.64
C TRP A 151 -4.09 -4.65 9.48
N ALA A 152 -2.83 -4.32 9.74
CA ALA A 152 -1.95 -5.11 10.58
C ALA A 152 -2.50 -5.25 12.01
N ALA A 153 -3.02 -4.15 12.58
CA ALA A 153 -3.69 -4.17 13.88
C ALA A 153 -4.93 -5.09 13.86
N GLY A 154 -5.79 -4.97 12.85
CA GLY A 154 -6.97 -5.83 12.68
C GLY A 154 -6.60 -7.32 12.58
N MET A 155 -5.58 -7.64 11.80
CA MET A 155 -5.04 -9.00 11.68
C MET A 155 -4.49 -9.55 12.99
N PHE A 156 -3.81 -8.70 13.76
CA PHE A 156 -3.31 -9.07 15.07
C PHE A 156 -4.44 -9.42 16.03
N PHE A 157 -5.47 -8.57 16.13
CA PHE A 157 -6.65 -8.86 16.96
C PHE A 157 -7.41 -10.10 16.51
N LEU A 158 -7.58 -10.26 15.20
CA LEU A 158 -8.24 -11.44 14.63
C LEU A 158 -7.45 -12.72 14.93
N GLY A 159 -6.12 -12.67 14.84
CA GLY A 159 -5.24 -13.77 15.22
C GLY A 159 -5.33 -14.12 16.71
N MET A 160 -5.33 -13.11 17.59
CA MET A 160 -5.55 -13.33 19.03
C MET A 160 -6.91 -13.95 19.32
N TYR A 161 -7.96 -13.50 18.64
CA TYR A 161 -9.30 -14.07 18.75
C TYR A 161 -9.31 -15.54 18.33
N TYR A 162 -8.75 -15.87 17.17
CA TYR A 162 -8.66 -17.25 16.70
C TYR A 162 -7.84 -18.14 17.64
N LYS A 163 -6.73 -17.64 18.18
CA LYS A 163 -5.94 -18.37 19.19
C LYS A 163 -6.79 -18.72 20.40
N ARG A 164 -7.56 -17.77 20.94
CA ARG A 164 -8.40 -17.98 22.11
C ARG A 164 -9.48 -19.03 21.85
N VAL A 165 -10.14 -18.92 20.70
CA VAL A 165 -11.17 -19.87 20.25
C VAL A 165 -10.56 -21.26 20.04
N PHE A 166 -9.39 -21.36 19.40
CA PHE A 166 -8.72 -22.64 19.16
C PHE A 166 -8.29 -23.35 20.45
N LEU A 167 -7.76 -22.59 21.43
CA LEU A 167 -7.40 -23.13 22.73
C LEU A 167 -8.62 -23.70 23.46
N LYS A 168 -9.70 -22.90 23.53
CA LYS A 168 -10.93 -23.27 24.24
C LYS A 168 -11.67 -24.42 23.57
N ASP A 169 -11.79 -24.40 22.26
CA ASP A 169 -12.68 -25.29 21.52
C ASP A 169 -12.01 -26.60 21.12
N ILE A 170 -10.67 -26.71 21.15
CA ILE A 170 -9.96 -27.87 20.61
C ILE A 170 -8.88 -28.37 21.55
N ILE A 171 -7.96 -27.49 21.97
CA ILE A 171 -6.81 -27.92 22.78
C ILE A 171 -7.26 -28.38 24.16
N TYR A 172 -7.98 -27.54 24.92
CA TYR A 172 -8.41 -27.95 26.27
C TYR A 172 -9.30 -29.19 26.25
N PRO A 173 -10.25 -29.34 25.30
CA PRO A 173 -11.03 -30.57 25.25
C PRO A 173 -10.25 -31.82 24.91
N TYR A 174 -9.26 -31.70 24.04
CA TYR A 174 -8.36 -32.80 23.73
C TYR A 174 -7.52 -33.19 24.95
N GLU A 175 -6.98 -32.20 25.67
CA GLU A 175 -6.22 -32.42 26.91
C GLU A 175 -7.06 -33.11 27.98
N GLU A 176 -8.31 -32.71 28.18
CA GLU A 176 -9.23 -33.34 29.14
C GLU A 176 -9.52 -34.81 28.76
N ILE A 177 -9.81 -35.09 27.49
CA ILE A 177 -10.01 -36.48 27.02
C ILE A 177 -8.77 -37.33 27.30
N ASN A 178 -7.59 -36.82 26.95
CA ASN A 178 -6.33 -37.54 27.16
C ASN A 178 -6.06 -37.76 28.66
N ALA A 179 -6.31 -36.75 29.50
CA ALA A 179 -6.15 -36.85 30.95
C ALA A 179 -7.09 -37.90 31.57
N VAL A 180 -8.36 -37.94 31.16
CA VAL A 180 -9.35 -38.91 31.66
C VAL A 180 -9.00 -40.33 31.23
N LEU A 181 -8.62 -40.53 29.97
CA LEU A 181 -8.21 -41.85 29.48
C LEU A 181 -6.95 -42.35 30.20
N ASN A 182 -5.93 -41.49 30.37
CA ASN A 182 -4.71 -41.85 31.10
C ASN A 182 -5.01 -42.16 32.57
N ALA A 183 -5.84 -41.36 33.23
CA ALA A 183 -6.23 -41.61 34.63
C ALA A 183 -6.90 -42.99 34.79
N ASN A 184 -7.80 -43.35 33.88
CA ASN A 184 -8.46 -44.66 33.89
C ASN A 184 -7.47 -45.81 33.64
N LEU A 185 -6.48 -45.61 32.77
CA LEU A 185 -5.39 -46.57 32.54
C LEU A 185 -4.48 -46.73 33.77
N THR A 186 -4.24 -45.65 34.52
CA THR A 186 -3.42 -45.65 35.74
C THR A 186 -4.16 -46.07 37.01
N GLY A 187 -5.46 -46.42 36.91
CA GLY A 187 -6.24 -47.01 38.00
C GLY A 187 -7.31 -46.11 38.64
N ASP A 188 -7.42 -44.85 38.24
CA ASP A 188 -8.52 -43.97 38.67
C ASP A 188 -9.77 -44.24 37.82
N LYS A 189 -10.58 -45.21 38.26
CA LYS A 189 -11.77 -45.67 37.54
C LYS A 189 -12.94 -44.68 37.58
N PHE A 190 -12.93 -43.69 38.49
CA PHE A 190 -14.05 -42.78 38.69
C PHE A 190 -13.90 -41.43 37.97
N ARG A 191 -12.71 -41.08 37.48
CA ARG A 191 -12.53 -39.86 36.69
C ARG A 191 -13.38 -39.87 35.42
N ARG A 192 -14.07 -38.76 35.15
CA ARG A 192 -14.94 -38.54 33.98
C ARG A 192 -14.59 -37.22 33.31
N CYS A 193 -14.88 -37.10 32.02
CA CYS A 193 -14.74 -35.84 31.30
C CYS A 193 -15.77 -34.82 31.83
N SER A 194 -15.32 -33.60 32.11
CA SER A 194 -16.16 -32.50 32.60
C SER A 194 -16.41 -31.45 31.50
N GLY A 195 -17.68 -31.26 31.13
CA GLY A 195 -18.11 -30.47 29.96
C GLY A 195 -18.35 -28.98 30.18
N HIS A 196 -17.92 -28.41 31.30
CA HIS A 196 -18.49 -27.14 31.79
C HIS A 196 -18.22 -25.92 30.88
N GLU A 197 -17.26 -26.00 29.95
CA GLU A 197 -16.95 -24.92 29.01
C GLU A 197 -16.88 -25.33 27.53
N ALA A 198 -17.16 -26.60 27.21
CA ALA A 198 -17.01 -27.12 25.85
C ALA A 198 -18.27 -26.89 25.00
N ILE A 199 -18.10 -26.81 23.69
CA ILE A 199 -19.20 -26.69 22.72
C ILE A 199 -20.03 -27.98 22.71
N ASP A 200 -21.34 -27.89 22.44
CA ASP A 200 -22.29 -29.00 22.44
C ASP A 200 -21.81 -30.29 21.75
N GLU A 201 -21.14 -30.18 20.61
CA GLU A 201 -20.58 -31.35 19.90
C GLU A 201 -19.53 -32.09 20.73
N ILE A 202 -18.69 -31.35 21.46
CA ILE A 202 -17.65 -31.90 22.34
C ILE A 202 -18.28 -32.48 23.60
N ASN A 203 -19.30 -31.82 24.15
CA ASN A 203 -20.08 -32.39 25.26
C ASN A 203 -20.73 -33.72 24.85
N GLY A 204 -21.18 -33.84 23.60
CA GLY A 204 -21.64 -35.10 23.02
C GLY A 204 -20.56 -36.18 22.98
N ILE A 205 -19.30 -35.82 22.70
CA ILE A 205 -18.16 -36.74 22.75
C ILE A 205 -17.84 -37.14 24.19
N TYR A 206 -17.80 -36.18 25.12
CA TYR A 206 -17.56 -36.44 26.54
C TYR A 206 -18.57 -37.42 27.13
N SER A 207 -19.86 -37.21 26.85
CA SER A 207 -20.93 -38.09 27.30
C SER A 207 -20.75 -39.52 26.79
N LYS A 208 -20.38 -39.69 25.50
CA LYS A 208 -20.09 -41.01 24.93
C LYS A 208 -18.88 -41.70 25.57
N ILE A 209 -17.80 -40.94 25.84
CA ILE A 209 -16.61 -41.48 26.52
C ILE A 209 -16.97 -41.91 27.94
N ASN A 210 -17.67 -41.06 28.70
CA ASN A 210 -18.11 -41.37 30.06
C ASN A 210 -18.98 -42.65 30.09
N MET A 211 -19.95 -42.78 29.18
CA MET A 211 -20.78 -43.98 29.06
C MET A 211 -19.97 -45.26 28.80
N ILE A 212 -18.91 -45.19 27.98
CA ILE A 212 -18.03 -46.35 27.72
C ILE A 212 -17.25 -46.72 28.98
N LEU A 213 -16.72 -45.72 29.70
CA LEU A 213 -15.98 -45.93 30.94
C LEU A 213 -16.88 -46.48 32.06
N ASP A 214 -18.14 -46.02 32.13
CA ASP A 214 -19.13 -46.53 33.07
C ASP A 214 -19.45 -48.01 32.81
N LYS A 215 -19.70 -48.39 31.54
CA LYS A 215 -19.92 -49.79 31.17
C LYS A 215 -18.76 -50.70 31.53
N LYS A 216 -17.52 -50.25 31.30
CA LYS A 216 -16.30 -50.99 31.67
C LYS A 216 -16.18 -51.15 33.18
N SER A 217 -16.51 -50.11 33.93
CA SER A 217 -16.43 -50.12 35.41
C SER A 217 -17.49 -51.06 36.01
N ALA A 218 -18.73 -51.01 35.52
CA ALA A 218 -19.81 -51.90 35.95
C ALA A 218 -19.57 -53.37 35.59
N GLY A 219 -18.95 -53.65 34.43
CA GLY A 219 -18.57 -55.01 34.04
C GLY A 219 -17.53 -55.63 34.98
N LEU A 220 -16.56 -54.84 35.44
CA LEU A 220 -15.50 -55.28 36.37
C LEU A 220 -16.04 -55.57 37.78
N GLU A 221 -17.08 -54.87 38.23
CA GLU A 221 -17.75 -55.17 39.51
C GLU A 221 -18.52 -56.49 39.43
N SER A 222 -19.17 -56.80 38.30
CA SER A 222 -19.90 -58.07 38.14
C SER A 222 -19.02 -59.33 38.07
N GLU A 223 -17.74 -59.19 37.72
CA GLU A 223 -16.74 -60.29 37.74
C GLU A 223 -16.00 -60.42 39.07
N SER A 224 -15.93 -59.35 39.88
CA SER A 224 -15.33 -59.37 41.22
C SER A 224 -16.25 -59.93 42.30
N ASP A 225 -17.56 -59.94 42.06
CA ASP A 225 -18.59 -60.48 42.96
C ASP A 225 -18.94 -61.96 42.65
N ARG A 226 -18.18 -62.63 41.78
CA ARG A 226 -18.23 -64.07 41.51
C ARG A 226 -16.96 -64.77 41.97
#